data_AF-A0A354Y708-F1
#
_entry.id   AF-A0A354Y708-F1
#
_cell.length_a   1.000
_cell.length_b   1.000
_cell.length_c   1.000
_cell.angle_alpha   90.00
_cell.angle_beta   90.00
_cell.angle_gamma   90.00
#
_symmetry.space_group_name_H-M   'P 1'
#
loop_
_entity.id
_entity.type
_entity.pdbx_description
1 polymer ?
#
loop_
_entity_poly.entity_id
_entity_poly.type
_entity_poly.pdbx_seq_one_letter_code
_entity_poly.pdbx_strand_id
1 'polypeptide(L)'
;MPPTDRHGEVMKTHVEVQRELERLERLVPHIISDQGDRAEEILGFHVASLLGSASLSDQGFVREHTAQMVQRCRKAQDQAAARGLRGGPMAARPQLA
;
A
#
# COMPACT_ATOMS: atom_id res chain seq x y z
N MET A 1 18.55 -23.52 -10.63
CA MET A 1 17.34 -23.81 -9.83
C MET A 1 16.96 -22.54 -9.09
N PRO A 2 15.68 -22.16 -9.04
CA PRO A 2 15.26 -20.98 -8.29
C PRO A 2 15.47 -21.18 -6.78
N PRO A 3 15.72 -20.10 -6.01
CA PRO A 3 15.88 -20.19 -4.56
C PRO A 3 14.60 -20.76 -3.93
N THR A 4 14.74 -21.54 -2.86
CA THR A 4 13.60 -22.09 -2.10
C THR A 4 13.70 -21.67 -0.65
N ASP A 5 12.56 -21.47 0.00
CA ASP A 5 12.49 -21.07 1.39
C ASP A 5 12.67 -22.29 2.33
N ARG A 6 12.52 -22.09 3.64
CA ARG A 6 12.68 -23.16 4.64
C ARG A 6 11.58 -24.24 4.56
N HIS A 7 10.51 -23.99 3.83
CA HIS A 7 9.37 -24.88 3.60
C HIS A 7 9.40 -25.53 2.21
N GLY A 8 10.41 -25.24 1.39
CA GLY A 8 10.54 -25.76 0.02
C GLY A 8 9.70 -24.99 -1.01
N GLU A 9 9.13 -23.84 -0.65
CA GLU A 9 8.42 -22.95 -1.57
C GLU A 9 9.45 -22.20 -2.43
N VAL A 10 9.19 -22.15 -3.75
CA VAL A 10 10.05 -21.44 -4.69
C VAL A 10 9.98 -19.93 -4.42
N MET A 11 11.08 -19.36 -3.94
CA MET A 11 11.22 -17.93 -3.73
C MET A 11 11.43 -17.23 -5.08
N LYS A 12 10.89 -16.01 -5.17
CA LYS A 12 11.20 -15.10 -6.27
C LYS A 12 12.69 -14.79 -6.27
N THR A 13 13.27 -14.76 -7.46
CA THR A 13 14.61 -14.24 -7.69
C THR A 13 14.65 -12.73 -7.46
N HIS A 14 15.84 -12.19 -7.21
CA HIS A 14 16.03 -10.75 -7.02
C HIS A 14 15.45 -9.89 -8.18
N VAL A 15 15.57 -10.37 -9.43
CA VAL A 15 15.02 -9.69 -10.61
C VAL A 15 13.50 -9.72 -10.61
N GLU A 16 12.88 -10.82 -10.20
CA GLU A 16 11.42 -10.91 -10.06
C GLU A 16 10.91 -10.01 -8.94
N VAL A 17 11.63 -9.91 -7.82
CA VAL A 17 11.30 -8.97 -6.73
C VAL A 17 11.35 -7.52 -7.23
N GLN A 18 12.40 -7.13 -7.96
CA GLN A 18 12.48 -5.79 -8.57
C GLN A 18 11.31 -5.49 -9.50
N ARG A 19 10.94 -6.43 -10.38
CA ARG A 19 9.79 -6.28 -11.30
C ARG A 19 8.47 -6.12 -10.56
N GLU A 20 8.26 -6.86 -9.47
CA GLU A 20 7.06 -6.70 -8.63
C GLU A 20 7.04 -5.34 -7.93
N LEU A 21 8.17 -4.84 -7.45
CA LEU A 21 8.26 -3.50 -6.85
C LEU A 21 7.94 -2.40 -7.86
N GLU A 22 8.48 -2.47 -9.08
CA GLU A 22 8.13 -1.54 -10.15
C GLU A 22 6.64 -1.60 -10.50
N ARG A 23 6.07 -2.81 -10.55
CA ARG A 23 4.64 -3.01 -10.78
C ARG A 23 3.81 -2.38 -9.66
N LEU A 24 4.17 -2.61 -8.39
CA LEU A 24 3.50 -2.02 -7.25
C LEU A 24 3.59 -0.49 -7.29
N GLU A 25 4.75 0.08 -7.61
CA GLU A 25 4.90 1.53 -7.69
C GLU A 25 3.95 2.16 -8.72
N ARG A 26 3.83 1.54 -9.90
CA ARG A 26 2.91 1.98 -10.95
C ARG A 26 1.44 1.88 -10.53
N LEU A 27 1.10 0.94 -9.65
CA LEU A 27 -0.26 0.76 -9.14
C LEU A 27 -0.63 1.75 -8.03
N VAL A 28 0.33 2.30 -7.29
CA VAL A 28 0.05 3.20 -6.15
C VAL A 28 -0.91 4.35 -6.49
N PRO A 29 -0.76 5.09 -7.59
CA PRO A 29 -1.71 6.15 -7.94
C PRO A 29 -3.14 5.64 -8.16
N HIS A 30 -3.29 4.46 -8.76
CA HIS A 30 -4.59 3.82 -9.00
C HIS A 30 -5.21 3.29 -7.70
N ILE A 31 -4.40 2.65 -6.85
CA ILE A 31 -4.85 2.21 -5.52
C ILE A 31 -5.35 3.40 -4.70
N ILE A 32 -4.62 4.51 -4.70
CA ILE A 32 -5.04 5.75 -4.00
C ILE A 32 -6.35 6.28 -4.58
N SER A 33 -6.47 6.33 -5.91
CA SER A 33 -7.68 6.83 -6.59
C SER A 33 -8.91 5.97 -6.28
N ASP A 34 -8.76 4.65 -6.38
CA ASP A 34 -9.89 3.71 -6.34
C ASP A 34 -10.29 3.31 -4.92
N GLN A 35 -9.32 3.23 -4.01
CA GLN A 35 -9.51 2.70 -2.66
C GLN A 35 -9.44 3.75 -1.56
N GLY A 36 -8.96 4.96 -1.85
CA GLY A 36 -9.00 6.11 -0.93
C GLY A 36 -8.44 5.79 0.47
N ASP A 37 -9.33 5.77 1.47
CA ASP A 37 -9.02 5.50 2.87
C ASP A 37 -8.46 4.09 3.12
N ARG A 38 -8.69 3.12 2.22
CA ARG A 38 -8.14 1.76 2.31
C ARG A 38 -6.84 1.56 1.54
N ALA A 39 -6.31 2.59 0.89
CA ALA A 39 -5.13 2.48 0.02
C ALA A 39 -3.89 1.90 0.73
N GLU A 40 -3.62 2.30 1.98
CA GLU A 40 -2.50 1.76 2.76
C GLU A 40 -2.70 0.27 3.09
N GLU A 41 -3.91 -0.15 3.43
CA GLU A 41 -4.25 -1.55 3.74
C GLU A 41 -4.03 -2.45 2.52
N ILE A 42 -4.53 -2.01 1.35
CA ILE A 42 -4.39 -2.75 0.10
C ILE A 42 -2.93 -2.85 -0.34
N LEU A 43 -2.18 -1.75 -0.26
CA LEU A 43 -0.75 -1.78 -0.53
C LEU A 43 -0.03 -2.71 0.46
N GLY A 44 -0.35 -2.65 1.75
CA GLY A 44 0.22 -3.47 2.80
C GLY A 44 0.03 -4.97 2.54
N PHE A 45 -1.15 -5.39 2.07
CA PHE A 45 -1.41 -6.77 1.66
C PHE A 45 -0.46 -7.23 0.55
N HIS A 46 -0.28 -6.41 -0.48
CA HIS A 46 0.61 -6.77 -1.59
C HIS A 46 2.09 -6.81 -1.16
N VAL A 47 2.52 -5.89 -0.31
CA VAL A 47 3.88 -5.87 0.23
C VAL A 47 4.13 -7.08 1.12
N ALA A 48 3.19 -7.47 1.97
CA ALA A 48 3.30 -8.66 2.81
C ALA A 48 3.40 -9.94 1.96
N SER A 49 2.61 -10.05 0.90
CA SER A 49 2.66 -11.16 -0.05
C SER A 49 4.02 -11.23 -0.79
N LEU A 50 4.57 -10.07 -1.17
CA LEU A 50 5.90 -10.00 -1.79
C LEU A 50 7.00 -10.40 -0.81
N LEU A 51 6.92 -9.96 0.45
CA LEU A 51 7.88 -10.34 1.50
C LEU A 51 7.86 -11.84 1.79
N GLY A 52 6.68 -12.46 1.79
CA GLY A 52 6.53 -13.91 1.97
C GLY A 52 7.16 -14.74 0.85
N SER A 53 7.22 -14.19 -0.37
CA SER A 53 7.79 -14.85 -1.54
C SER A 53 9.23 -14.39 -1.88
N ALA A 54 9.79 -13.44 -1.14
CA ALA A 54 11.14 -12.89 -1.36
C ALA A 54 12.18 -13.51 -0.42
N SER A 55 13.42 -13.66 -0.92
CA SER A 55 14.55 -14.13 -0.11
C SER A 55 14.80 -13.23 1.10
N LEU A 56 15.34 -13.77 2.20
CA LEU A 56 15.69 -12.96 3.39
C LEU A 56 16.63 -11.80 3.06
N SER A 57 17.54 -12.01 2.11
CA SER A 57 18.46 -10.96 1.62
C SER A 57 17.74 -9.84 0.89
N ASP A 58 16.60 -10.13 0.25
CA ASP A 58 15.79 -9.15 -0.49
C ASP A 58 14.73 -8.45 0.38
N GLN A 59 14.37 -9.01 1.54
CA GLN A 59 13.34 -8.41 2.39
C GLN A 59 13.69 -6.99 2.85
N GLY A 60 14.97 -6.70 3.09
CA GLY A 60 15.42 -5.34 3.40
C GLY A 60 15.16 -4.36 2.26
N PHE A 61 15.51 -4.77 1.03
CA PHE A 61 15.28 -4.00 -0.19
C PHE A 61 13.79 -3.75 -0.44
N VAL A 62 12.94 -4.77 -0.24
CA VAL A 62 11.47 -4.62 -0.37
C VAL A 62 10.93 -3.60 0.63
N ARG A 63 11.36 -3.64 1.90
CA ARG A 63 10.90 -2.70 2.94
C ARG A 63 11.31 -1.26 2.62
N GLU A 64 12.55 -1.06 2.21
CA GLU A 64 13.07 0.26 1.86
C GLU A 64 12.31 0.87 0.68
N HIS A 65 12.15 0.10 -0.40
CA HIS A 65 11.51 0.58 -1.63
C HIS A 65 10.01 0.87 -1.43
N THR A 66 9.33 0.10 -0.58
CA THR A 66 7.89 0.24 -0.33
C THR A 66 7.57 1.33 0.70
N ALA A 67 8.53 1.79 1.51
CA ALA A 67 8.31 2.83 2.52
C ALA A 67 7.77 4.13 1.92
N GLN A 68 8.30 4.56 0.77
CA GLN A 68 7.81 5.77 0.09
C GLN A 68 6.39 5.58 -0.48
N MET A 69 6.05 4.37 -0.94
CA MET A 69 4.72 4.04 -1.44
C MET A 69 3.69 4.09 -0.32
N VAL A 70 4.01 3.48 0.83
CA VAL A 70 3.19 3.53 2.05
C VAL A 70 2.97 4.98 2.50
N GLN A 71 4.01 5.80 2.50
CA GLN A 71 3.89 7.21 2.84
C GLN A 71 2.98 7.98 1.87
N ARG A 72 3.02 7.68 0.56
CA ARG A 72 2.10 8.26 -0.44
C ARG A 72 0.65 7.87 -0.16
N CYS A 73 0.39 6.59 0.12
CA CYS A 73 -0.94 6.10 0.48
C CYS A 73 -1.46 6.79 1.75
N ARG A 74 -0.68 6.80 2.83
CA ARG A 74 -1.05 7.43 4.10
C ARG A 74 -1.35 8.92 3.95
N LYS A 75 -0.50 9.65 3.21
CA LYS A 75 -0.72 11.08 2.92
C LYS A 75 -2.03 11.32 2.14
N ALA A 76 -2.43 10.40 1.27
CA ALA A 76 -3.70 10.51 0.55
C ALA A 76 -4.89 10.23 1.48
N GLN A 77 -4.78 9.25 2.37
CA GLN A 77 -5.79 8.98 3.41
C GLN A 77 -5.98 10.18 4.34
N ASP A 78 -4.89 10.79 4.82
CA ASP A 78 -4.95 11.98 5.68
C ASP A 78 -5.66 13.15 4.97
N GLN A 79 -5.42 13.33 3.66
CA GLN A 79 -6.11 14.34 2.85
C GLN A 79 -7.59 14.02 2.66
N ALA A 80 -7.95 12.75 2.45
CA ALA A 80 -9.34 12.32 2.35
C ALA A 80 -10.09 12.54 3.67
N ALA A 81 -9.47 12.17 4.80
CA ALA A 81 -10.02 12.42 6.13
C ALA A 81 -10.21 13.92 6.41
N ALA A 82 -9.22 14.75 6.07
CA ALA A 82 -9.31 16.21 6.22
C ALA A 82 -10.43 16.82 5.34
N ARG A 83 -10.68 16.27 4.14
CA ARG A 83 -11.81 16.68 3.29
C ARG A 83 -13.15 16.28 3.91
N GLY A 84 -13.25 15.09 4.47
CA GLY A 84 -14.44 14.64 5.21
C GLY A 84 -14.76 15.52 6.42
N LEU A 85 -13.73 15.99 7.14
CA LEU A 85 -13.88 16.91 8.27
C LEU A 85 -14.26 18.34 7.87
N ARG A 86 -13.92 18.79 6.64
CA ARG A 86 -14.38 20.07 6.08
C ARG A 86 -15.82 20.03 5.55
N GLY A 87 -16.45 18.86 5.55
CA GLY A 87 -17.86 18.63 5.21
C GLY A 87 -18.76 18.39 6.43
N GLY A 88 -18.37 18.84 7.63
CA GLY A 88 -19.24 18.78 8.81
C GLY A 88 -20.59 19.46 8.55
N PRO A 89 -21.71 18.89 9.04
CA PRO A 89 -23.04 19.37 8.71
C PRO A 89 -23.21 20.84 9.12
N MET A 90 -23.44 21.69 8.12
CA MET A 90 -23.99 23.03 8.31
C MET A 90 -25.32 22.89 9.06
N ALA A 91 -25.40 23.55 10.21
CA ALA A 91 -26.49 23.49 11.15
C ALA A 91 -27.88 23.52 10.49
N ALA A 92 -28.65 22.44 10.64
CA ALA A 92 -30.10 22.54 10.62
C ALA A 92 -30.56 22.88 12.05
N ARG A 93 -30.48 24.17 12.41
CA ARG A 93 -31.30 24.69 13.52
C ARG A 93 -32.76 24.49 13.09
N PRO A 94 -33.61 23.77 13.86
CA PRO A 94 -35.04 23.90 13.65
C PRO A 94 -35.41 25.33 14.08
N GLN A 95 -35.79 26.15 13.11
CA GLN A 95 -36.60 27.33 13.34
C GLN A 95 -38.02 26.98 12.91
N LEU A 96 -39.00 27.55 13.63
CA LEU A 96 -40.46 27.43 13.54
C LEU A 96 -41.07 26.39 14.49
N ALA A 97 -42.05 26.73 15.33
CA ALA A 97 -42.79 27.98 15.55
C ALA A 97 -43.29 28.03 17.00
#